data_AF-A0A6P8UCV2-F1
#
_entry.id   AF-A0A6P8UCV2-F1
#
_cell.length_a   1.000
_cell.length_b   1.000
_cell.length_c   1.000
_cell.angle_alpha   90.00
_cell.angle_beta   90.00
_cell.angle_gamma   90.00
#
_symmetry.space_group_name_H-M   'P 1'
#
loop_
_entity.id
_entity.type
_entity.pdbx_description
1 polymer ?
#
loop_
_entity_poly.entity_id
_entity_poly.type
_entity_poly.pdbx_seq_one_letter_code
_entity_poly.pdbx_strand_id
1 'polypeptide(L)'
;MWQLDHFSDKLLKIFKTKGGVKGHKIKEALAISDSFENIHIKRGCILRSIAIYLNEDPDSFFKEYQASASEDAKRDMANTVMGIYTLQRDVDGQPEDVGIVIEGNIVMDNLGSMIVGFVMLLGLIYALDLSFPDNLKHTFEFMQKVVMNLDGHKLNGKIESLKIKLFD
;
A
#
# COMPACT_ATOMS: atom_id res chain seq x y z
N MET A 1 -3.49 8.07 -9.99
CA MET A 1 -2.93 8.43 -8.66
C MET A 1 -3.03 9.91 -8.28
N TRP A 2 -3.27 10.85 -9.21
CA TRP A 2 -3.44 12.27 -8.87
C TRP A 2 -4.48 12.54 -7.77
N GLN A 3 -5.57 11.77 -7.72
CA GLN A 3 -6.57 11.88 -6.64
C GLN A 3 -5.97 11.61 -5.25
N LEU A 4 -5.03 10.67 -5.10
CA LEU A 4 -4.37 10.45 -3.81
C LEU A 4 -3.53 11.68 -3.43
N ASP A 5 -2.87 12.31 -4.39
CA ASP A 5 -2.08 13.53 -4.15
C ASP A 5 -2.99 14.67 -3.69
N HIS A 6 -4.16 14.82 -4.31
CA HIS A 6 -5.18 15.79 -3.91
C HIS A 6 -5.62 15.61 -2.44
N PHE A 7 -5.75 14.36 -1.99
CA PHE A 7 -6.15 14.04 -0.62
C PHE A 7 -4.99 13.98 0.39
N SER A 8 -3.74 14.02 -0.07
CA SER A 8 -2.56 13.71 0.74
C SER A 8 -2.43 14.59 1.98
N ASP A 9 -2.55 15.91 1.84
CA ASP A 9 -2.35 16.83 2.96
C ASP A 9 -3.44 16.66 4.03
N LYS A 10 -4.66 16.34 3.61
CA LYS A 10 -5.77 16.09 4.54
C LYS A 10 -5.64 14.74 5.23
N LEU A 11 -5.24 13.69 4.50
CA LEU A 11 -4.89 12.39 5.09
C LEU A 11 -3.78 12.52 6.14
N LEU A 12 -2.72 13.27 5.83
CA LEU A 12 -1.62 13.52 6.77
C LEU A 12 -2.12 14.23 8.05
N LYS A 13 -3.02 15.21 7.94
CA LYS A 13 -3.65 15.84 9.11
C LYS A 13 -4.46 14.82 9.92
N ILE A 14 -5.30 14.01 9.28
CA ILE A 14 -6.10 12.96 9.94
C ILE A 14 -5.19 11.97 10.68
N PHE A 15 -4.12 11.52 10.04
CA PHE A 15 -3.13 10.59 10.60
C PHE A 15 -2.46 11.13 11.86
N LYS A 16 -2.09 12.42 11.87
CA LYS A 16 -1.48 13.09 13.03
C LYS A 16 -2.41 13.16 14.26
N THR A 17 -3.73 13.07 14.07
CA THR A 17 -4.68 13.03 15.19
C THR A 17 -4.75 11.68 15.91
N LYS A 18 -4.19 10.62 15.33
CA LYS A 18 -4.24 9.27 15.92
C LYS A 18 -3.17 9.10 17.00
N GLY A 19 -3.62 8.65 18.18
CA GLY A 19 -2.77 8.25 19.29
C GLY A 19 -2.67 6.72 19.45
N GLY A 20 -2.06 6.29 20.55
CA GLY A 20 -1.88 4.87 20.90
C GLY A 20 -0.99 4.09 19.92
N VAL A 21 -1.10 2.76 19.96
CA VAL A 21 -0.29 1.85 19.12
C VAL A 21 -0.46 2.16 17.63
N LYS A 22 -1.69 2.40 17.18
CA LYS A 22 -1.98 2.77 15.79
C LYS A 22 -1.30 4.08 15.38
N GLY A 23 -1.41 5.10 16.22
CA GLY A 23 -0.77 6.39 15.97
C GLY A 23 0.75 6.28 15.89
N HIS A 24 1.36 5.42 16.71
CA HIS A 24 2.79 5.15 16.66
C HIS A 24 3.20 4.49 15.34
N LYS A 25 2.52 3.41 14.92
CA LYS A 25 2.77 2.75 13.63
C LYS A 25 2.62 3.69 12.42
N ILE A 26 1.62 4.57 12.45
CA ILE A 26 1.42 5.58 11.40
C ILE A 26 2.60 6.58 11.38
N LYS A 27 3.08 7.03 12.54
CA LYS A 27 4.25 7.93 12.61
C LYS A 27 5.50 7.26 12.04
N GLU A 28 5.73 5.99 12.38
CA GLU A 28 6.86 5.21 11.84
C GLU A 28 6.77 5.07 10.32
N ALA A 29 5.60 4.70 9.78
CA ALA A 29 5.38 4.62 8.33
C ALA A 29 5.59 5.96 7.60
N LEU A 30 5.40 7.08 8.28
CA LEU A 30 5.64 8.43 7.76
C LEU A 30 7.07 8.93 8.02
N ALA A 31 7.85 8.33 8.91
CA ALA A 31 9.20 8.81 9.26
C ALA A 31 10.19 8.71 8.09
N ILE A 32 9.94 7.81 7.14
CA ILE A 32 10.73 7.63 5.91
C ILE A 32 10.59 8.85 4.95
N SER A 33 9.65 9.75 5.24
CA SER A 33 9.22 10.79 4.30
C SER A 33 9.86 12.17 4.49
N ASP A 34 10.79 12.34 5.43
CA ASP A 34 11.33 13.66 5.80
C ASP A 34 12.06 14.41 4.65
N SER A 35 12.29 13.80 3.48
CA SER A 35 12.69 14.54 2.28
C SER A 35 11.57 14.88 1.27
N PHE A 36 10.43 14.17 1.21
CA PHE A 36 9.30 14.33 0.26
C PHE A 36 9.61 14.72 -1.21
N GLU A 37 10.86 14.74 -1.66
CA GLU A 37 11.26 15.11 -3.03
C GLU A 37 10.79 14.04 -4.02
N ASN A 38 10.69 12.78 -3.56
CA ASN A 38 10.16 11.68 -4.35
C ASN A 38 8.67 11.43 -4.06
N ILE A 39 7.84 11.75 -5.05
CA ILE A 39 6.39 11.56 -4.99
C ILE A 39 5.97 10.09 -4.79
N HIS A 40 6.75 9.11 -5.28
CA HIS A 40 6.45 7.69 -5.10
C HIS A 40 6.62 7.26 -3.64
N ILE A 41 7.67 7.76 -2.96
CA ILE A 41 7.87 7.53 -1.53
C ILE A 41 6.72 8.15 -0.73
N LYS A 42 6.36 9.40 -1.02
CA LYS A 42 5.20 10.09 -0.38
C LYS A 42 3.93 9.26 -0.48
N ARG A 43 3.56 8.87 -1.70
CA ARG A 43 2.37 8.05 -1.97
C ARG A 43 2.43 6.71 -1.24
N GLY A 44 3.62 6.09 -1.20
CA GLY A 44 3.87 4.83 -0.49
C GLY A 44 3.61 4.91 1.00
N CYS A 45 4.19 5.90 1.67
CA CYS A 45 3.98 6.15 3.09
C CYS A 45 2.50 6.44 3.42
N ILE A 46 1.81 7.20 2.56
CA ILE A 46 0.39 7.48 2.72
C ILE A 46 -0.43 6.20 2.57
N LEU A 47 -0.15 5.36 1.57
CA LEU A 47 -0.86 4.10 1.36
C LEU A 47 -0.68 3.14 2.53
N ARG A 48 0.55 2.96 3.03
CA ARG A 48 0.84 2.19 4.25
C ARG A 48 0.08 2.76 5.46
N SER A 49 0.04 4.08 5.60
CA SER A 49 -0.70 4.76 6.67
C SER A 49 -2.22 4.56 6.58
N ILE A 50 -2.79 4.51 5.37
CA ILE A 50 -4.21 4.17 5.14
C ILE A 50 -4.51 2.76 5.67
N ALA A 51 -3.68 1.77 5.30
CA ALA A 51 -3.85 0.39 5.77
C ALA A 51 -3.85 0.30 7.29
N ILE A 52 -2.84 0.89 7.94
CA ILE A 52 -2.76 0.94 9.41
C ILE A 52 -3.97 1.66 10.01
N TYR A 53 -4.43 2.75 9.40
CA TYR A 53 -5.60 3.50 9.85
C TYR A 53 -6.87 2.62 9.86
N LEU A 54 -7.05 1.79 8.83
CA LEU A 54 -8.20 0.90 8.64
C LEU A 54 -8.13 -0.40 9.48
N ASN A 55 -7.07 -0.56 10.28
CA ASN A 55 -6.72 -1.75 11.06
C ASN A 55 -6.26 -2.94 10.20
N GLU A 56 -5.54 -2.65 9.13
CA GLU A 56 -4.88 -3.65 8.30
C GLU A 56 -3.38 -3.60 8.53
N ASP A 57 -2.71 -4.71 8.23
CA ASP A 57 -1.27 -4.83 8.36
C ASP A 57 -0.62 -4.66 6.98
N PRO A 58 0.01 -3.50 6.67
CA PRO A 58 0.62 -3.29 5.37
C PRO A 58 1.75 -4.29 5.09
N ASP A 59 2.46 -4.78 6.10
CA ASP A 59 3.62 -5.67 5.92
C ASP A 59 3.21 -7.12 5.61
N SER A 60 1.93 -7.43 5.80
CA SER A 60 1.35 -8.68 5.29
C SER A 60 1.19 -8.68 3.77
N PHE A 61 1.25 -7.53 3.11
CA PHE A 61 0.98 -7.35 1.67
C PHE A 61 2.14 -6.71 0.90
N PHE A 62 2.73 -5.64 1.44
CA PHE A 62 3.92 -4.98 0.92
C PHE A 62 5.16 -5.60 1.56
N LYS A 63 5.66 -6.66 0.94
CA LYS A 63 6.78 -7.45 1.42
C LYS A 63 8.10 -6.81 1.06
N GLU A 64 9.01 -6.72 2.02
CA GLU A 64 10.36 -6.20 1.80
C GLU A 64 11.35 -7.31 2.13
N TYR A 65 12.28 -7.56 1.21
CA TYR A 65 13.33 -8.57 1.37
C TYR A 65 14.69 -7.96 1.06
N GLN A 66 15.74 -8.46 1.71
CA GLN A 66 17.11 -8.17 1.30
C GLN A 66 17.51 -9.08 0.13
N ALA A 67 18.21 -8.55 -0.88
CA ALA A 67 18.68 -9.33 -2.02
C ALA A 67 19.56 -10.51 -1.62
N SER A 68 20.37 -10.35 -0.56
CA SER A 68 21.16 -11.43 0.05
C SER A 68 20.32 -12.57 0.64
N ALA A 69 19.04 -12.34 0.97
CA ALA A 69 18.11 -13.32 1.55
C ALA A 69 17.17 -13.96 0.52
N SER A 70 17.64 -14.15 -0.72
CA SER A 70 16.80 -14.57 -1.86
C SER A 70 16.03 -15.87 -1.67
N GLU A 71 16.56 -16.85 -0.93
CA GLU A 71 15.87 -18.14 -0.69
C GLU A 71 14.70 -18.02 0.29
N ASP A 72 14.84 -17.22 1.35
CA ASP A 72 13.73 -16.94 2.27
C ASP A 72 12.64 -16.11 1.58
N ALA A 73 13.04 -15.14 0.75
CA ALA A 73 12.12 -14.38 -0.09
C ALA A 73 11.31 -15.29 -1.03
N LYS A 74 11.98 -16.21 -1.75
CA LYS A 74 11.30 -17.18 -2.63
C LYS A 74 10.30 -18.05 -1.87
N ARG A 75 10.66 -18.53 -0.68
CA ARG A 75 9.78 -19.36 0.15
C ARG A 75 8.55 -18.58 0.62
N ASP A 76 8.71 -17.34 1.05
CA ASP A 76 7.59 -16.48 1.47
C ASP A 76 6.69 -16.12 0.29
N MET A 77 7.28 -15.74 -0.85
CA MET A 77 6.56 -15.43 -2.09
C MET A 77 5.74 -16.63 -2.57
N ALA A 78 6.28 -17.85 -2.54
CA ALA A 78 5.55 -19.07 -2.92
C ALA A 78 4.28 -19.34 -2.09
N ASN A 79 4.20 -18.79 -0.87
CA ASN A 79 3.03 -18.89 0.01
C ASN A 79 2.12 -17.66 -0.04
N THR A 80 2.43 -16.68 -0.91
CA THR A 80 1.68 -15.42 -1.02
C THR A 80 0.57 -15.56 -2.06
N VAL A 81 -0.68 -15.39 -1.63
CA VAL A 81 -1.85 -15.36 -2.54
C VAL A 81 -1.83 -14.11 -3.42
N MET A 82 -1.54 -12.96 -2.83
CA MET A 82 -1.40 -11.70 -3.54
C MET A 82 -0.55 -10.73 -2.72
N GLY A 83 0.42 -10.08 -3.36
CA GLY A 83 1.28 -9.12 -2.68
C GLY A 83 2.18 -8.35 -3.64
N ILE A 84 2.85 -7.34 -3.10
CA ILE A 84 3.88 -6.56 -3.79
C ILE A 84 5.17 -6.77 -3.04
N TYR A 85 6.21 -7.22 -3.72
CA TYR A 85 7.53 -7.35 -3.11
C TYR A 85 8.42 -6.17 -3.48
N THR A 86 9.36 -5.86 -2.59
CA THR A 86 10.50 -4.98 -2.84
C THR A 86 11.75 -5.75 -2.45
N LEU A 87 12.64 -6.01 -3.41
CA LEU A 87 13.98 -6.50 -3.15
C LEU A 87 14.88 -5.28 -2.92
N GLN A 88 15.47 -5.15 -1.75
CA GLN A 88 16.42 -4.08 -1.43
C GLN A 88 17.85 -4.53 -1.69
N ARG A 89 18.65 -3.64 -2.25
CA ARG A 89 20.11 -3.82 -2.30
C ARG A 89 20.69 -3.70 -0.90
N ASP A 90 21.66 -4.55 -0.58
CA ASP A 90 22.30 -4.58 0.73
C ASP A 90 23.13 -3.31 1.02
N VAL A 91 23.53 -2.55 0.00
CA VAL A 91 24.57 -1.52 0.09
C VAL A 91 24.03 -0.11 0.34
N ASP A 92 22.87 0.23 -0.23
CA ASP A 92 22.30 1.58 -0.21
C ASP A 92 20.80 1.63 0.12
N GLY A 93 20.17 0.48 0.41
CA GLY A 93 18.74 0.36 0.71
C GLY A 93 17.84 0.76 -0.46
N GLN A 94 18.40 0.97 -1.66
CA GLN A 94 17.60 1.26 -2.83
C GLN A 94 16.91 -0.03 -3.30
N PRO A 95 15.68 0.08 -3.83
CA PRO A 95 15.02 -1.06 -4.44
C PRO A 95 15.87 -1.54 -5.63
N GLU A 96 16.28 -2.80 -5.59
CA GLU A 96 16.81 -3.55 -6.72
C GLU A 96 15.69 -3.90 -7.68
N ASP A 97 14.58 -4.40 -7.14
CA ASP A 97 13.39 -4.76 -7.90
C ASP A 97 12.12 -4.56 -7.08
N VAL A 98 11.02 -4.28 -7.77
CA VAL A 98 9.67 -4.25 -7.21
C VAL A 98 8.78 -5.00 -8.19
N GLY A 99 8.03 -5.97 -7.67
CA GLY A 99 7.11 -6.76 -8.49
C GLY A 99 5.84 -7.17 -7.74
N ILE A 100 5.00 -7.90 -8.46
CA ILE A 100 3.69 -8.38 -8.02
C ILE A 100 3.73 -9.90 -8.00
N VAL A 101 3.27 -10.48 -6.88
CA VAL A 101 3.07 -11.92 -6.74
C VAL A 101 1.58 -12.20 -6.67
N ILE A 102 1.12 -13.20 -7.43
CA ILE A 102 -0.22 -13.78 -7.35
C ILE A 102 -0.09 -15.30 -7.32
N GLU A 103 -0.72 -15.94 -6.33
CA GLU A 103 -0.71 -17.39 -6.11
C GLU A 103 0.70 -18.00 -6.17
N GLY A 104 1.66 -17.37 -5.51
CA GLY A 104 3.05 -17.83 -5.48
C GLY A 104 3.89 -17.47 -6.71
N ASN A 105 3.31 -16.88 -7.75
CA ASN A 105 3.98 -16.57 -9.00
C ASN A 105 4.25 -15.08 -9.15
N ILE A 106 5.47 -14.72 -9.57
CA ILE A 106 5.76 -13.35 -10.01
C ILE A 106 5.05 -13.12 -11.34
N VAL A 107 4.05 -12.25 -11.34
CA VAL A 107 3.26 -11.93 -12.54
C VAL A 107 3.76 -10.67 -13.23
N MET A 108 4.47 -9.79 -12.50
CA MET A 108 5.14 -8.61 -13.01
C MET A 108 6.35 -8.28 -12.13
N ASP A 109 7.43 -7.80 -12.73
CA ASP A 109 8.65 -7.34 -12.08
C ASP A 109 9.12 -6.01 -12.70
N ASN A 110 10.23 -5.45 -12.24
CA ASN A 110 10.85 -4.24 -12.74
C ASN A 110 9.94 -3.00 -12.71
N LEU A 111 9.06 -2.90 -11.71
CA LEU A 111 8.05 -1.84 -11.61
C LEU A 111 8.60 -0.52 -11.04
N GLY A 112 9.83 -0.52 -10.53
CA GLY A 112 10.57 0.66 -10.07
C GLY A 112 10.08 1.30 -8.77
N SER A 113 8.82 1.10 -8.37
CA SER A 113 8.33 1.51 -7.04
C SER A 113 7.11 0.71 -6.58
N MET A 114 6.98 0.54 -5.27
CA MET A 114 5.82 -0.10 -4.63
C MET A 114 4.48 0.50 -5.09
N ILE A 115 4.43 1.81 -5.31
CA ILE A 115 3.20 2.49 -5.77
C ILE A 115 2.84 2.17 -7.21
N VAL A 116 3.84 2.02 -8.08
CA VAL A 116 3.58 1.53 -9.44
C VAL A 116 3.05 0.09 -9.36
N GLY A 117 3.66 -0.77 -8.54
CA GLY A 117 3.14 -2.11 -8.22
C GLY A 117 1.68 -2.11 -7.80
N PHE A 118 1.30 -1.23 -6.88
CA PHE A 118 -0.08 -1.12 -6.40
C PHE A 118 -1.08 -0.71 -7.49
N VAL A 119 -0.71 0.25 -8.34
CA VAL A 119 -1.56 0.69 -9.45
C VAL A 119 -1.69 -0.41 -10.51
N MET A 120 -0.59 -1.09 -10.84
CA MET A 120 -0.60 -2.20 -11.79
C MET A 120 -1.45 -3.37 -11.27
N LEU A 121 -1.33 -3.71 -9.99
CA LEU A 121 -2.13 -4.75 -9.36
C LEU A 121 -3.63 -4.41 -9.33
N LEU A 122 -4.00 -3.15 -9.04
CA LEU A 122 -5.39 -2.71 -9.20
C LEU A 122 -5.89 -2.98 -10.64
N GLY A 123 -5.09 -2.64 -11.65
CA GLY A 123 -5.40 -2.93 -13.05
C GLY A 123 -5.58 -4.42 -13.33
N LEU A 124 -4.69 -5.27 -12.81
CA LEU A 124 -4.79 -6.73 -12.93
C LEU A 124 -6.06 -7.28 -12.27
N ILE A 125 -6.39 -6.80 -11.07
CA ILE A 125 -7.60 -7.20 -10.36
C ILE A 125 -8.84 -6.92 -11.20
N TYR A 126 -8.92 -5.74 -11.83
CA TYR A 126 -10.02 -5.42 -12.73
C TYR A 126 -10.01 -6.23 -14.03
N ALA A 127 -8.84 -6.39 -14.65
CA ALA A 127 -8.73 -7.07 -15.95
C ALA A 127 -9.04 -8.58 -15.85
N LEU A 128 -8.74 -9.18 -14.70
CA LEU A 128 -8.88 -10.62 -14.45
C LEU A 128 -10.08 -10.97 -13.54
N ASP A 129 -10.91 -9.98 -13.20
CA ASP A 129 -12.08 -10.14 -12.31
C ASP A 129 -11.73 -10.81 -10.97
N LEU A 130 -10.60 -10.40 -10.37
CA LEU A 130 -10.13 -10.93 -9.09
C LEU A 130 -10.84 -10.24 -7.92
N SER A 131 -10.96 -10.96 -6.80
CA SER A 131 -11.33 -10.35 -5.53
C SER A 131 -10.17 -9.55 -4.94
N PHE A 132 -10.48 -8.50 -4.17
CA PHE A 132 -9.48 -7.84 -3.35
C PHE A 132 -8.87 -8.78 -2.31
N PRO A 133 -7.57 -8.63 -2.01
CA PRO A 133 -6.86 -9.49 -1.08
C PRO A 133 -7.34 -9.25 0.35
N ASP A 134 -7.66 -10.30 1.10
CA ASP A 134 -8.29 -10.20 2.42
C ASP A 134 -7.47 -9.43 3.45
N ASN A 135 -6.14 -9.49 3.35
CA ASN A 135 -5.20 -8.81 4.24
C ASN A 135 -5.15 -7.28 4.04
N LEU A 136 -5.66 -6.76 2.91
CA LEU A 136 -5.67 -5.33 2.59
C LEU A 136 -7.01 -4.84 2.01
N LYS A 137 -8.08 -5.61 2.18
CA LYS A 137 -9.38 -5.42 1.52
C LYS A 137 -9.95 -4.02 1.69
N HIS A 138 -9.93 -3.46 2.90
CA HIS A 138 -10.48 -2.15 3.18
C HIS A 138 -9.63 -1.03 2.56
N THR A 139 -8.32 -1.21 2.46
CA THR A 139 -7.43 -0.27 1.75
C THR A 139 -7.77 -0.25 0.27
N PHE A 140 -7.92 -1.42 -0.36
CA PHE A 140 -8.35 -1.51 -1.76
C PHE A 140 -9.74 -0.89 -1.98
N GLU A 141 -10.71 -1.21 -1.12
CA GLU A 141 -12.04 -0.59 -1.16
C GLU A 141 -11.99 0.93 -0.98
N PHE A 142 -11.16 1.46 -0.09
CA PHE A 142 -11.00 2.90 0.12
C PHE A 142 -10.38 3.56 -1.13
N MET A 143 -9.32 2.96 -1.67
CA MET A 143 -8.66 3.46 -2.87
C MET A 143 -9.61 3.48 -4.08
N GLN A 144 -10.36 2.41 -4.30
CA GLN A 144 -11.38 2.36 -5.36
C GLN A 144 -12.50 3.38 -5.12
N LYS A 145 -13.18 3.27 -3.98
CA LYS A 145 -14.49 3.91 -3.79
C LYS A 145 -14.40 5.37 -3.36
N VAL A 146 -13.33 5.75 -2.68
CA VAL A 146 -13.15 7.11 -2.16
C VAL A 146 -12.15 7.87 -3.01
N VAL A 147 -10.96 7.30 -3.23
CA VAL A 147 -9.89 8.02 -3.95
C VAL A 147 -10.18 8.04 -5.46
N MET A 148 -10.54 6.91 -6.06
CA MET A 148 -10.81 6.81 -7.49
C MET A 148 -12.27 7.14 -7.86
N ASN A 149 -13.16 7.24 -6.86
CA ASN A 149 -14.60 7.49 -7.03
C ASN A 149 -15.29 6.45 -7.95
N LEU A 150 -14.95 5.17 -7.76
CA LEU A 150 -15.54 4.04 -8.48
C LEU A 150 -16.50 3.26 -7.55
N ASP A 151 -17.64 2.80 -8.06
CA ASP A 151 -18.55 1.87 -7.35
C ASP A 151 -19.04 2.36 -5.95
N GLY A 152 -19.82 3.44 -5.95
CA GLY A 152 -20.25 4.17 -4.75
C GLY A 152 -21.39 3.55 -3.93
N HIS A 153 -21.74 2.28 -4.15
CA HIS A 153 -23.04 1.76 -3.69
C HIS A 153 -23.05 1.23 -2.24
N LYS A 154 -21.88 0.99 -1.63
CA LYS A 154 -21.78 0.73 -0.17
C LYS A 154 -20.35 0.85 0.35
N LEU A 155 -20.16 1.64 1.40
CA LEU A 155 -18.93 1.68 2.20
C LEU A 155 -19.18 0.97 3.53
N ASN A 156 -18.16 0.29 4.05
CA ASN A 156 -18.22 -0.16 5.44
C ASN A 156 -18.01 1.06 6.37
N GLY A 157 -18.44 0.94 7.63
CA GLY A 157 -18.41 2.06 8.59
C GLY A 157 -17.01 2.63 8.87
N LYS A 158 -15.93 1.85 8.72
CA LYS A 158 -14.55 2.37 8.88
C LYS A 158 -14.17 3.28 7.72
N ILE A 159 -14.45 2.84 6.49
CA ILE A 159 -14.20 3.60 5.27
C ILE A 159 -15.07 4.86 5.25
N GLU A 160 -16.33 4.75 5.65
CA GLU A 160 -17.24 5.89 5.75
C GLU A 160 -16.75 6.92 6.78
N SER A 161 -16.29 6.48 7.96
CA SER A 161 -15.70 7.37 8.97
C SER A 161 -14.45 8.09 8.47
N LEU A 162 -13.59 7.41 7.70
CA LEU A 162 -12.42 8.05 7.09
C LEU A 162 -12.83 9.01 5.98
N LYS A 163 -13.81 8.64 5.14
CA LYS A 163 -14.37 9.47 4.08
C LYS A 163 -14.92 10.77 4.64
N ILE A 164 -15.77 10.71 5.67
CA ILE A 164 -16.36 11.91 6.31
C ILE A 164 -15.25 12.88 6.73
N LYS A 165 -14.26 12.41 7.47
CA LYS A 165 -13.10 13.24 7.87
C LYS A 165 -12.28 13.78 6.69
N LEU A 166 -12.29 13.09 5.55
CA LEU A 166 -11.60 13.51 4.35
C LEU A 166 -12.38 14.58 3.58
N PHE A 167 -13.68 14.74 3.80
CA PHE A 167 -14.50 15.77 3.16
C PHE A 167 -14.95 16.89 4.11
N ASP A 168 -14.81 16.71 5.43
CA ASP A 168 -14.99 17.74 6.47
C ASP A 168 -13.86 18.78 6.50
#